data_AF-A0A2N9PA10-F1
#
_entry.id   AF-A0A2N9PA10-F1
#
_cell.length_a   1.000
_cell.length_b   1.000
_cell.length_c   1.000
_cell.angle_alpha   90.00
_cell.angle_beta   90.00
_cell.angle_gamma   90.00
#
_symmetry.space_group_name_H-M   'P 1'
#
loop_
_entity.id
_entity.type
_entity.pdbx_description
1 polymer ?
#
loop_
_entity_poly.entity_id
_entity_poly.type
_entity_poly.pdbx_seq_one_letter_code
_entity_poly.pdbx_strand_id
1 'polypeptide(L)'
;MLNTAKLQELNQYGAILVAGEVKNVDKIVTEYALVYKGELVIKGEKASFVKRVERFFEVVKSKGLKDFLEEFVGGNNFGGSIVATSNPVKVQEFYEGLIRLQQLEFSRPFEQIQDVIAFFNHHLVYDPQIPKIPGLLFNKVELIGRRNCPEIVECVVEFLRTGKVTKATNSSMKGWDEVRAKFGGGSFQPSTIIRMKELIKEDDIVIIYRLIDDSRPTIIGHYFVCMKKYGNLHFFDGQTAEYVIFSKTDKFTNFIRRGYKEFYYLNVR
;
A
#
# COMPACT_ATOMS: atom_id res chain seq x y z
N MET A 1 -12.44 -18.31 -24.23
CA MET A 1 -13.44 -17.82 -23.24
C MET A 1 -13.18 -18.55 -21.93
N LEU A 2 -13.51 -17.94 -20.79
CA LEU A 2 -13.52 -18.68 -19.53
C LEU A 2 -14.59 -19.77 -19.61
N ASN A 3 -14.22 -21.01 -19.26
CA ASN A 3 -15.16 -22.13 -19.22
C ASN A 3 -16.21 -21.85 -18.13
N THR A 4 -17.50 -22.02 -18.47
CA THR A 4 -18.65 -21.83 -17.58
C THR A 4 -18.47 -22.51 -16.22
N ALA A 5 -17.84 -23.69 -16.16
CA ALA A 5 -17.54 -24.39 -14.91
C ALA A 5 -16.70 -23.54 -13.92
N LYS A 6 -15.68 -22.83 -14.40
CA LYS A 6 -14.85 -21.94 -13.57
C LYS A 6 -15.62 -20.73 -13.03
N LEU A 7 -16.58 -20.23 -13.81
CA LEU A 7 -17.44 -19.11 -13.39
C LEU A 7 -18.48 -19.59 -12.36
N GLN A 8 -19.00 -20.81 -12.51
CA GLN A 8 -19.85 -21.46 -11.51
C GLN A 8 -19.07 -21.71 -10.19
N GLU A 9 -17.81 -22.14 -10.27
CA GLU A 9 -16.92 -22.32 -9.11
C GLU A 9 -16.73 -21.01 -8.33
N LEU A 10 -16.48 -19.88 -9.02
CA LEU A 10 -16.38 -18.55 -8.39
C LEU A 10 -17.70 -18.12 -7.73
N ASN A 11 -18.82 -18.30 -8.41
CA ASN A 11 -20.14 -17.96 -7.89
C ASN A 11 -20.49 -18.75 -6.62
N GLN A 12 -20.05 -20.01 -6.49
CA GLN A 12 -20.29 -20.83 -5.28
C GLN A 12 -19.67 -20.23 -4.01
N TYR A 13 -18.54 -19.53 -4.13
CA TYR A 13 -17.91 -18.83 -3.01
C TYR A 13 -18.44 -17.39 -2.83
N GLY A 14 -19.34 -16.91 -3.69
CA GLY A 14 -19.82 -15.53 -3.66
C GLY A 14 -18.86 -14.51 -4.29
N ALA A 15 -17.96 -14.95 -5.18
CA ALA A 15 -17.23 -14.04 -6.06
C ALA A 15 -18.08 -13.76 -7.31
N ILE A 16 -18.13 -12.49 -7.72
CA ILE A 16 -19.02 -11.97 -8.76
C ILE A 16 -18.18 -11.43 -9.92
N LEU A 17 -18.50 -11.83 -11.15
CA LEU A 17 -17.99 -11.19 -12.36
C LEU A 17 -18.91 -10.01 -12.72
N VAL A 18 -18.35 -8.80 -12.76
CA VAL A 18 -18.99 -7.60 -13.31
C VAL A 18 -18.23 -7.10 -14.55
N ALA A 19 -18.92 -6.38 -15.43
CA ALA A 19 -18.33 -5.70 -16.56
C ALA A 19 -19.00 -4.34 -16.74
N GLY A 20 -18.26 -3.35 -17.20
CA GLY A 20 -18.78 -1.99 -17.37
C GLY A 20 -17.94 -1.17 -18.33
N GLU A 21 -18.56 -0.15 -18.91
CA GLU A 21 -17.86 0.84 -19.73
C GLU A 21 -17.21 1.89 -18.84
N VAL A 22 -15.91 2.12 -19.04
CA VAL A 22 -15.14 3.13 -18.33
C VAL A 22 -14.35 3.98 -19.34
N LYS A 23 -14.27 5.28 -19.07
CA LYS A 23 -13.44 6.20 -19.85
C LYS A 23 -11.98 6.10 -19.38
N ASN A 24 -11.13 5.46 -20.19
CA ASN A 24 -9.69 5.38 -19.97
C ASN A 24 -8.98 6.37 -20.90
N VAL A 25 -8.40 7.42 -20.32
CA VAL A 25 -7.90 8.62 -21.03
C VAL A 25 -8.96 9.18 -21.98
N ASP A 26 -8.86 8.98 -23.29
CA ASP A 26 -9.80 9.51 -24.30
C ASP A 26 -10.72 8.44 -24.90
N LYS A 27 -10.63 7.18 -24.45
CA LYS A 27 -11.37 6.05 -25.03
C LYS A 27 -12.32 5.42 -24.01
N ILE A 28 -13.54 5.08 -24.45
CA ILE A 28 -14.43 4.20 -23.69
C ILE A 28 -14.01 2.74 -23.95
N VAL A 29 -13.75 2.00 -22.88
CA VAL A 29 -13.38 0.57 -22.92
C VAL A 29 -14.24 -0.24 -21.96
N THR A 30 -14.53 -1.49 -22.32
CA THR A 30 -15.19 -2.44 -21.42
C THR A 30 -14.14 -3.09 -20.51
N GLU A 31 -14.07 -2.61 -19.25
CA GLU A 31 -13.36 -3.34 -18.21
C GLU A 31 -14.24 -4.47 -17.65
N TYR A 32 -13.58 -5.57 -17.30
CA TYR A 32 -14.13 -6.71 -16.57
C TYR A 32 -13.47 -6.73 -15.19
N ALA A 33 -14.25 -7.02 -14.15
CA ALA A 33 -13.75 -7.14 -12.80
C ALA A 33 -14.34 -8.36 -12.07
N LEU A 34 -13.48 -9.04 -11.31
CA LEU A 34 -13.86 -10.08 -10.37
C LEU A 34 -13.86 -9.44 -8.97
N VAL A 35 -15.01 -9.49 -8.29
CA VAL A 35 -15.24 -8.87 -6.99
C VAL A 35 -15.60 -9.95 -5.97
N TYR A 36 -15.05 -9.90 -4.76
CA TYR A 36 -15.33 -10.87 -3.71
C TYR A 36 -15.47 -10.17 -2.35
N LYS A 37 -16.57 -10.41 -1.63
CA LYS A 37 -16.96 -9.69 -0.39
C LYS A 37 -16.97 -8.15 -0.53
N GLY A 38 -17.12 -7.63 -1.75
CA GLY A 38 -17.06 -6.19 -2.07
C GLY A 38 -15.66 -5.68 -2.44
N GLU A 39 -14.60 -6.45 -2.19
CA GLU A 39 -13.23 -6.10 -2.58
C GLU A 39 -12.90 -6.56 -4.01
N LEU A 40 -12.02 -5.80 -4.67
CA LEU A 40 -11.60 -6.07 -6.05
C LEU A 40 -10.50 -7.14 -6.07
N VAL A 41 -10.76 -8.27 -6.73
CA VAL A 41 -9.84 -9.42 -6.85
C VAL A 41 -8.98 -9.28 -8.11
N ILE A 42 -9.59 -8.98 -9.25
CA ILE A 42 -8.94 -8.84 -10.57
C ILE A 42 -9.69 -7.79 -11.37
N LYS A 43 -8.99 -6.93 -12.12
CA LYS A 43 -9.61 -6.14 -13.20
C LYS A 43 -8.81 -6.14 -14.51
N GLY A 44 -9.46 -5.68 -15.59
CA GLY A 44 -8.82 -5.22 -16.82
C GLY A 44 -9.72 -5.32 -18.05
N GLU A 45 -9.24 -4.83 -19.18
CA GLU A 45 -9.87 -5.11 -20.48
C GLU A 45 -9.90 -6.61 -20.79
N LYS A 46 -10.85 -7.05 -21.63
CA LYS A 46 -11.15 -8.47 -21.94
C LYS A 46 -9.92 -9.38 -22.10
N ALA A 47 -8.89 -8.93 -22.80
CA ALA A 47 -7.70 -9.73 -23.11
C ALA A 47 -6.68 -9.84 -21.95
N SER A 48 -6.55 -8.80 -21.12
CA SER A 48 -5.70 -8.86 -19.91
C SER A 48 -6.43 -9.55 -18.76
N PHE A 49 -7.74 -9.29 -18.61
CA PHE A 49 -8.59 -9.94 -17.62
C PHE A 49 -8.58 -11.47 -17.76
N VAL A 50 -8.81 -12.01 -18.97
CA VAL A 50 -8.79 -13.47 -19.19
C VAL A 50 -7.44 -14.08 -18.78
N LYS A 51 -6.31 -13.46 -19.16
CA LYS A 51 -4.96 -13.94 -18.77
C LYS A 51 -4.72 -13.88 -17.25
N ARG A 52 -5.21 -12.84 -16.56
CA ARG A 52 -5.13 -12.74 -15.10
C ARG A 52 -5.98 -13.81 -14.41
N VAL A 53 -7.20 -14.07 -14.89
CA VAL A 53 -8.06 -15.14 -14.36
C VAL A 53 -7.50 -16.54 -14.67
N GLU A 54 -6.85 -16.74 -15.82
CA GLU A 54 -6.18 -18.01 -16.14
C GLU A 54 -5.05 -18.31 -15.15
N ARG A 55 -4.16 -17.33 -14.88
CA ARG A 55 -3.10 -17.41 -13.86
C ARG A 55 -3.64 -17.59 -12.43
N PHE A 56 -4.72 -16.92 -12.08
CA PHE A 56 -5.44 -17.10 -10.81
C PHE A 56 -5.82 -18.58 -10.63
N PHE A 57 -6.44 -19.19 -11.64
CA PHE A 57 -6.83 -20.60 -11.61
C PHE A 57 -5.66 -21.61 -11.71
N GLU A 58 -4.44 -21.18 -12.02
CA GLU A 58 -3.26 -22.06 -11.95
C GLU A 58 -2.81 -22.27 -10.50
N VAL A 59 -2.94 -21.26 -9.63
CA VAL A 59 -2.59 -21.38 -8.19
C VAL A 59 -3.75 -21.87 -7.33
N VAL A 60 -5.00 -21.62 -7.73
CA VAL A 60 -6.18 -22.26 -7.10
C VAL A 60 -6.05 -23.79 -7.06
N LYS A 61 -5.41 -24.41 -8.07
CA LYS A 61 -5.15 -25.87 -8.10
C LYS A 61 -4.24 -26.39 -6.98
N SER A 62 -3.41 -25.54 -6.36
CA SER A 62 -2.47 -25.95 -5.30
C SER A 62 -2.83 -25.41 -3.92
N LYS A 63 -3.71 -24.40 -3.81
CA LYS A 63 -4.18 -23.82 -2.54
C LYS A 63 -5.68 -23.99 -2.24
N GLY A 64 -6.50 -24.34 -3.24
CA GLY A 64 -7.96 -24.27 -3.14
C GLY A 64 -8.51 -22.86 -3.39
N LEU A 65 -9.74 -22.78 -3.90
CA LEU A 65 -10.32 -21.51 -4.37
C LEU A 65 -10.65 -20.55 -3.23
N LYS A 66 -11.20 -21.06 -2.12
CA LYS A 66 -11.58 -20.25 -0.95
C LYS A 66 -10.38 -19.50 -0.38
N ASP A 67 -9.34 -20.23 0.00
CA ASP A 67 -8.20 -19.65 0.71
C ASP A 67 -7.43 -18.66 -0.18
N PHE A 68 -7.37 -18.93 -1.49
CA PHE A 68 -6.81 -18.02 -2.48
C PHE A 68 -7.68 -16.76 -2.72
N LEU A 69 -9.00 -16.84 -2.57
CA LEU A 69 -9.91 -15.67 -2.59
C LEU A 69 -9.78 -14.83 -1.31
N GLU A 70 -9.65 -15.46 -0.14
CA GLU A 70 -9.45 -14.77 1.14
C GLU A 70 -8.10 -14.00 1.18
N GLU A 71 -7.07 -14.43 0.44
CA GLU A 71 -5.84 -13.65 0.22
C GLU A 71 -6.06 -12.29 -0.49
N PHE A 72 -7.19 -12.11 -1.20
CA PHE A 72 -7.52 -10.83 -1.84
C PHE A 72 -8.22 -9.85 -0.88
N VAL A 73 -9.16 -10.32 -0.06
CA VAL A 73 -9.94 -9.53 0.92
C VAL A 73 -9.13 -9.22 2.20
N GLY A 74 -7.82 -9.01 2.06
CA GLY A 74 -6.85 -9.02 3.16
C GLY A 74 -6.98 -7.84 4.12
N GLY A 75 -7.81 -7.99 5.16
CA GLY A 75 -8.00 -6.99 6.23
C GLY A 75 -7.25 -7.26 7.55
N ASN A 76 -6.66 -8.45 7.73
CA ASN A 76 -6.11 -8.92 9.01
C ASN A 76 -4.58 -8.79 9.15
N ASN A 77 -3.91 -8.01 8.30
CA ASN A 77 -2.46 -7.81 8.37
C ASN A 77 -2.08 -6.78 9.47
N PHE A 78 -2.37 -7.11 10.74
CA PHE A 78 -2.08 -6.27 11.90
C PHE A 78 -0.57 -5.95 12.02
N GLY A 79 -0.14 -4.79 11.52
CA GLY A 79 1.27 -4.40 11.43
C GLY A 79 2.07 -5.10 10.33
N GLY A 80 1.40 -5.81 9.41
CA GLY A 80 1.99 -6.37 8.21
C GLY A 80 1.75 -5.46 6.99
N SER A 81 2.52 -5.67 5.93
CA SER A 81 2.25 -5.02 4.63
C SER A 81 1.02 -5.63 3.97
N ILE A 82 0.20 -4.80 3.31
CA ILE A 82 -0.93 -5.26 2.49
C ILE A 82 -0.51 -5.65 1.06
N VAL A 83 0.76 -5.38 0.70
CA VAL A 83 1.34 -5.57 -0.65
C VAL A 83 2.30 -6.76 -0.71
N ALA A 84 3.02 -7.07 0.36
CA ALA A 84 3.98 -8.18 0.39
C ALA A 84 3.24 -9.54 0.24
N THR A 85 3.55 -10.27 -0.84
CA THR A 85 2.75 -11.44 -1.26
C THR A 85 3.49 -12.35 -2.25
N SER A 86 3.11 -13.63 -2.28
CA SER A 86 3.45 -14.60 -3.34
C SER A 86 2.30 -14.86 -4.31
N ASN A 87 1.20 -14.09 -4.21
CA ASN A 87 0.04 -14.25 -5.06
C ASN A 87 0.34 -13.71 -6.48
N PRO A 88 0.32 -14.56 -7.53
CA PRO A 88 0.87 -14.21 -8.84
C PRO A 88 0.13 -13.09 -9.56
N VAL A 89 -1.16 -12.87 -9.28
CA VAL A 89 -1.91 -11.77 -9.88
C VAL A 89 -1.43 -10.46 -9.26
N LYS A 90 -1.35 -10.39 -7.93
CA LYS A 90 -0.82 -9.22 -7.20
C LYS A 90 0.66 -8.94 -7.55
N VAL A 91 1.48 -9.98 -7.74
CA VAL A 91 2.87 -9.85 -8.20
C VAL A 91 2.96 -9.29 -9.62
N GLN A 92 2.12 -9.76 -10.55
CA GLN A 92 2.03 -9.21 -11.90
C GLN A 92 1.52 -7.76 -11.88
N GLU A 93 0.52 -7.44 -11.07
CA GLU A 93 -0.05 -6.09 -10.95
C GLU A 93 0.96 -5.10 -10.37
N PHE A 94 1.80 -5.53 -9.41
CA PHE A 94 2.93 -4.74 -8.94
C PHE A 94 3.99 -4.53 -10.04
N TYR A 95 4.29 -5.55 -10.88
CA TYR A 95 5.22 -5.42 -12.01
C TYR A 95 4.70 -4.49 -13.12
N GLU A 96 3.44 -4.63 -13.52
CA GLU A 96 2.79 -3.74 -14.49
C GLU A 96 2.68 -2.30 -13.93
N GLY A 97 2.39 -2.17 -12.63
CA GLY A 97 2.45 -0.91 -11.91
C GLY A 97 3.84 -0.27 -11.97
N LEU A 98 4.90 -1.00 -11.65
CA LEU A 98 6.28 -0.51 -11.66
C LEU A 98 6.70 0.02 -13.05
N ILE A 99 6.36 -0.70 -14.13
CA ILE A 99 6.61 -0.26 -15.51
C ILE A 99 5.85 1.03 -15.81
N ARG A 100 4.57 1.10 -15.44
CA ARG A 100 3.74 2.31 -15.61
C ARG A 100 4.32 3.51 -14.87
N LEU A 101 4.79 3.33 -13.63
CA LEU A 101 5.38 4.41 -12.83
C LEU A 101 6.68 4.98 -13.43
N GLN A 102 7.47 4.16 -14.14
CA GLN A 102 8.68 4.61 -14.84
C GLN A 102 8.40 5.52 -16.05
N GLN A 103 7.13 5.66 -16.45
CA GLN A 103 6.69 6.40 -17.63
C GLN A 103 5.79 7.61 -17.29
N LEU A 104 5.60 7.92 -16.01
CA LEU A 104 4.69 8.96 -15.53
C LEU A 104 5.42 10.13 -14.89
N GLU A 105 5.02 11.35 -15.26
CA GLU A 105 5.33 12.57 -14.52
C GLU A 105 4.17 12.94 -13.60
N PHE A 106 4.46 13.12 -12.31
CA PHE A 106 3.46 13.31 -11.26
C PHE A 106 3.20 14.79 -11.01
N SER A 107 2.43 15.41 -11.89
CA SER A 107 2.00 16.81 -11.75
C SER A 107 1.08 17.08 -10.55
N ARG A 108 0.52 16.03 -9.92
CA ARG A 108 -0.33 16.11 -8.72
C ARG A 108 0.02 15.00 -7.71
N PRO A 109 1.17 15.11 -7.02
CA PRO A 109 1.68 14.00 -6.21
C PRO A 109 0.73 13.54 -5.10
N PHE A 110 0.09 14.48 -4.40
CA PHE A 110 -0.87 14.14 -3.34
C PHE A 110 -2.02 13.27 -3.86
N GLU A 111 -2.64 13.64 -4.98
CA GLU A 111 -3.74 12.90 -5.60
C GLU A 111 -3.31 11.52 -6.14
N GLN A 112 -2.01 11.33 -6.39
CA GLN A 112 -1.43 10.12 -6.98
C GLN A 112 -0.68 9.25 -5.95
N ILE A 113 -0.60 9.67 -4.67
CA ILE A 113 0.16 8.97 -3.60
C ILE A 113 -0.27 7.49 -3.43
N GLN A 114 -1.57 7.20 -3.61
CA GLN A 114 -2.11 5.85 -3.45
C GLN A 114 -1.63 4.88 -4.54
N ASP A 115 -1.31 5.36 -5.74
CA ASP A 115 -0.73 4.55 -6.82
C ASP A 115 0.78 4.26 -6.61
N VAL A 116 1.48 5.04 -5.78
CA VAL A 116 2.94 4.94 -5.61
C VAL A 116 3.39 4.41 -4.24
N ILE A 117 2.57 4.52 -3.19
CA ILE A 117 2.98 4.22 -1.80
C ILE A 117 3.52 2.79 -1.61
N ALA A 118 3.03 1.84 -2.40
CA ALA A 118 3.52 0.46 -2.44
C ALA A 118 5.01 0.36 -2.85
N PHE A 119 5.50 1.24 -3.71
CA PHE A 119 6.78 1.11 -4.39
C PHE A 119 7.96 1.70 -3.61
N PHE A 120 7.69 2.49 -2.56
CA PHE A 120 8.72 3.07 -1.69
C PHE A 120 9.48 1.98 -0.89
N ASN A 121 8.77 0.98 -0.33
CA ASN A 121 9.38 -0.07 0.51
C ASN A 121 9.26 -1.51 -0.03
N HIS A 122 8.82 -1.71 -1.27
CA HIS A 122 8.65 -3.06 -1.82
C HIS A 122 9.43 -3.28 -3.11
N HIS A 123 9.81 -4.53 -3.33
CA HIS A 123 10.45 -4.97 -4.56
C HIS A 123 10.00 -6.37 -5.00
N LEU A 124 10.20 -6.63 -6.29
CA LEU A 124 9.93 -7.92 -6.91
C LEU A 124 11.16 -8.81 -6.79
N VAL A 125 10.95 -10.06 -6.40
CA VAL A 125 12.02 -11.06 -6.32
C VAL A 125 11.58 -12.38 -6.96
N TYR A 126 12.57 -13.19 -7.31
CA TYR A 126 12.38 -14.59 -7.68
C TYR A 126 12.81 -15.48 -6.50
N ASP A 127 11.84 -16.13 -5.88
CA ASP A 127 12.04 -17.07 -4.79
C ASP A 127 11.99 -18.50 -5.34
N PRO A 128 13.10 -19.27 -5.29
CA PRO A 128 13.16 -20.60 -5.92
C PRO A 128 12.27 -21.64 -5.22
N GLN A 129 11.73 -21.36 -4.03
CA GLN A 129 10.82 -22.25 -3.31
C GLN A 129 9.35 -22.08 -3.75
N ILE A 130 9.02 -20.98 -4.44
CA ILE A 130 7.67 -20.71 -4.95
C ILE A 130 7.56 -21.20 -6.40
N PRO A 131 6.59 -22.08 -6.74
CA PRO A 131 6.44 -22.61 -8.10
C PRO A 131 6.41 -21.53 -9.18
N LYS A 132 7.31 -21.66 -10.17
CA LYS A 132 7.42 -20.69 -11.26
C LYS A 132 6.25 -20.82 -12.23
N ILE A 133 5.42 -19.78 -12.32
CA ILE A 133 4.35 -19.69 -13.32
C ILE A 133 4.94 -19.30 -14.69
N PRO A 134 4.56 -19.97 -15.79
CA PRO A 134 4.98 -19.61 -17.13
C PRO A 134 4.70 -18.14 -17.48
N GLY A 135 5.71 -17.45 -18.00
CA GLY A 135 5.61 -16.04 -18.40
C GLY A 135 5.59 -15.03 -17.23
N LEU A 136 5.93 -15.44 -16.00
CA LEU A 136 6.33 -14.53 -14.93
C LEU A 136 7.87 -14.48 -14.80
N LEU A 137 8.41 -13.27 -14.64
CA LEU A 137 9.83 -13.04 -14.30
C LEU A 137 10.08 -13.14 -12.79
N PHE A 138 9.08 -12.76 -11.99
CA PHE A 138 9.10 -12.71 -10.54
C PHE A 138 7.87 -13.45 -9.98
N ASN A 139 7.99 -14.07 -8.81
CA ASN A 139 6.91 -14.85 -8.19
C ASN A 139 6.55 -14.35 -6.77
N LYS A 140 7.16 -13.24 -6.33
CA LYS A 140 7.00 -12.68 -4.99
C LYS A 140 7.25 -11.17 -4.99
N VAL A 141 6.44 -10.44 -4.23
CA VAL A 141 6.70 -9.06 -3.80
C VAL A 141 7.02 -9.10 -2.31
N GLU A 142 8.12 -8.49 -1.91
CA GLU A 142 8.54 -8.45 -0.50
C GLU A 142 8.99 -7.06 -0.06
N LEU A 143 9.11 -6.90 1.26
CA LEU A 143 9.57 -5.69 1.94
C LEU A 143 11.09 -5.55 1.80
N ILE A 144 11.57 -4.35 1.43
CA ILE A 144 13.00 -4.00 1.41
C ILE A 144 13.55 -3.95 2.85
N GLY A 145 12.75 -3.43 3.78
CA GLY A 145 13.06 -3.45 5.20
C GLY A 145 11.80 -3.45 6.09
N ARG A 146 12.00 -3.79 7.36
CA ARG A 146 10.97 -3.71 8.43
C ARG A 146 11.32 -2.69 9.54
N ARG A 147 12.41 -1.93 9.36
CA ARG A 147 12.95 -0.95 10.32
C ARG A 147 13.38 0.36 9.66
N ASN A 148 13.21 0.47 8.35
CA ASN A 148 13.62 1.59 7.51
C ASN A 148 12.52 2.65 7.32
N CYS A 149 11.57 2.75 8.25
CA CYS A 149 10.56 3.81 8.20
C CYS A 149 11.09 5.26 8.17
N PRO A 150 12.30 5.60 8.67
CA PRO A 150 12.91 6.91 8.41
C PRO A 150 13.19 7.18 6.92
N GLU A 151 13.75 6.21 6.20
CA GLU A 151 14.04 6.29 4.75
C GLU A 151 12.77 6.24 3.91
N ILE A 152 11.76 5.47 4.32
CA ILE A 152 10.46 5.44 3.65
C ILE A 152 9.74 6.80 3.79
N VAL A 153 9.82 7.42 4.97
CA VAL A 153 9.30 8.77 5.21
C VAL A 153 9.99 9.81 4.34
N GLU A 154 11.31 9.70 4.12
CA GLU A 154 12.02 10.51 3.11
C GLU A 154 11.42 10.32 1.70
N CYS A 155 11.27 9.09 1.21
CA CYS A 155 10.74 8.84 -0.13
C CYS A 155 9.30 9.38 -0.30
N VAL A 156 8.46 9.27 0.73
CA VAL A 156 7.10 9.84 0.73
C VAL A 156 7.14 11.37 0.72
N VAL A 157 8.02 12.00 1.51
CA VAL A 157 8.18 13.46 1.55
C VAL A 157 8.78 14.01 0.24
N GLU A 158 9.78 13.34 -0.34
CA GLU A 158 10.37 13.68 -1.63
C GLU A 158 9.31 13.61 -2.73
N PHE A 159 8.56 12.50 -2.80
CA PHE A 159 7.49 12.34 -3.77
C PHE A 159 6.39 13.41 -3.61
N LEU A 160 5.89 13.65 -2.39
CA LEU A 160 4.85 14.68 -2.16
C LEU A 160 5.33 16.09 -2.53
N ARG A 161 6.64 16.37 -2.47
CA ARG A 161 7.24 17.66 -2.84
C ARG A 161 7.62 17.79 -4.33
N THR A 162 7.89 16.69 -5.02
CA THR A 162 8.54 16.73 -6.36
C THR A 162 7.91 15.83 -7.42
N GLY A 163 6.98 14.95 -7.04
CA GLY A 163 6.44 13.90 -7.91
C GLY A 163 7.41 12.74 -8.21
N LYS A 164 8.66 12.80 -7.77
CA LYS A 164 9.67 11.79 -8.04
C LYS A 164 9.50 10.56 -7.14
N VAL A 165 9.30 9.39 -7.74
CA VAL A 165 9.23 8.11 -7.00
C VAL A 165 10.65 7.58 -6.76
N THR A 166 11.12 7.66 -5.51
CA THR A 166 12.37 7.02 -5.08
C THR A 166 12.10 5.80 -4.22
N LYS A 167 13.02 4.82 -4.25
CA LYS A 167 12.92 3.59 -3.46
C LYS A 167 13.77 3.73 -2.20
N ALA A 168 13.17 3.45 -1.04
CA ALA A 168 13.85 3.49 0.24
C ALA A 168 14.97 2.43 0.29
N THR A 169 16.09 2.76 0.90
CA THR A 169 17.14 1.79 1.22
C THR A 169 16.73 0.92 2.42
N ASN A 170 17.36 -0.25 2.56
CA ASN A 170 17.24 -1.04 3.78
C ASN A 170 18.14 -0.44 4.87
N SER A 171 17.63 -0.32 6.10
CA SER A 171 18.29 0.37 7.21
C SER A 171 17.79 -0.14 8.57
N SER A 172 18.50 0.25 9.63
CA SER A 172 18.02 0.16 11.00
C SER A 172 17.11 1.35 11.36
N MET A 173 16.28 1.17 12.38
CA MET A 173 15.50 2.25 12.97
C MET A 173 16.41 3.38 13.47
N LYS A 174 16.00 4.63 13.23
CA LYS A 174 16.77 5.84 13.57
C LYS A 174 16.19 6.64 14.72
N GLY A 175 17.06 7.31 15.46
CA GLY A 175 16.67 8.18 16.58
C GLY A 175 15.95 9.45 16.11
N TRP A 176 15.21 10.08 17.03
CA TRP A 176 14.53 11.36 16.77
C TRP A 176 15.50 12.45 16.28
N ASP A 177 16.75 12.45 16.75
CA ASP A 177 17.77 13.43 16.36
C ASP A 177 18.18 13.32 14.89
N GLU A 178 18.41 12.10 14.38
CA GLU A 178 18.71 11.88 12.96
C GLU A 178 17.54 12.32 12.07
N VAL A 179 16.32 11.93 12.45
CA VAL A 179 15.11 12.25 11.68
C VAL A 179 14.84 13.75 11.73
N ARG A 180 14.88 14.40 12.90
CA ARG A 180 14.59 15.84 12.99
C ARG A 180 15.66 16.70 12.31
N ALA A 181 16.94 16.28 12.33
CA ALA A 181 17.99 16.94 11.54
C ALA A 181 17.69 16.88 10.04
N LYS A 182 17.29 15.71 9.53
CA LYS A 182 16.99 15.48 8.12
C LYS A 182 15.80 16.31 7.58
N PHE A 183 14.84 16.66 8.44
CA PHE A 183 13.62 17.38 8.05
C PHE A 183 13.53 18.81 8.63
N GLY A 184 14.69 19.47 8.83
CA GLY A 184 14.75 20.92 9.09
C GLY A 184 14.98 21.35 10.54
N GLY A 185 15.50 20.46 11.38
CA GLY A 185 15.99 20.79 12.74
C GLY A 185 14.90 21.08 13.77
N GLY A 186 13.68 20.59 13.57
CA GLY A 186 12.59 20.74 14.53
C GLY A 186 12.71 19.84 15.77
N SER A 187 11.60 19.69 16.49
CA SER A 187 11.46 18.77 17.63
C SER A 187 10.10 18.09 17.59
N PHE A 188 10.07 16.78 17.82
CA PHE A 188 8.84 16.00 17.91
C PHE A 188 7.97 16.47 19.10
N GLN A 189 6.76 16.94 18.82
CA GLN A 189 5.80 17.43 19.82
C GLN A 189 4.76 16.34 20.16
N PRO A 190 4.54 15.98 21.44
CA PRO A 190 3.47 15.08 21.82
C PRO A 190 2.10 15.68 21.49
N SER A 191 1.20 14.90 20.87
CA SER A 191 -0.13 15.40 20.47
C SER A 191 -1.13 14.27 20.21
N THR A 192 -2.43 14.56 20.29
CA THR A 192 -3.48 13.64 19.84
C THR A 192 -3.82 13.90 18.38
N ILE A 193 -4.32 12.90 17.65
CA ILE A 193 -4.68 13.08 16.22
C ILE A 193 -5.77 14.15 16.03
N ILE A 194 -6.69 14.30 17.00
CA ILE A 194 -7.69 15.37 17.01
C ILE A 194 -6.98 16.74 17.10
N ARG A 195 -6.08 16.91 18.07
CA ARG A 195 -5.33 18.17 18.25
C ARG A 195 -4.39 18.47 17.09
N MET A 196 -3.80 17.46 16.46
CA MET A 196 -3.03 17.62 15.21
C MET A 196 -3.89 18.18 14.07
N LYS A 197 -5.17 17.79 13.94
CA LYS A 197 -6.05 18.31 12.88
C LYS A 197 -6.29 19.82 13.01
N GLU A 198 -6.26 20.34 14.24
CA GLU A 198 -6.37 21.75 14.56
C GLU A 198 -5.05 22.52 14.34
N LEU A 199 -3.92 21.94 14.74
CA LEU A 199 -2.60 22.59 14.75
C LEU A 199 -1.87 22.61 13.39
N ILE A 200 -2.04 21.56 12.59
CA ILE A 200 -1.43 21.44 11.26
C ILE A 200 -2.19 22.37 10.30
N LYS A 201 -1.50 23.14 9.45
CA LYS A 201 -2.14 24.01 8.44
C LYS A 201 -2.47 23.23 7.18
N GLU A 202 -3.32 23.79 6.33
CA GLU A 202 -3.56 23.22 5.00
C GLU A 202 -2.23 23.16 4.21
N ASP A 203 -2.02 22.07 3.48
CA ASP A 203 -0.78 21.75 2.74
C ASP A 203 0.51 21.53 3.56
N ASP A 204 0.48 21.67 4.90
CA ASP A 204 1.60 21.24 5.75
C ASP A 204 1.81 19.71 5.63
N ILE A 205 3.07 19.31 5.41
CA ILE A 205 3.55 17.93 5.56
C ILE A 205 4.22 17.79 6.92
N VAL A 206 3.82 16.77 7.68
CA VAL A 206 4.40 16.43 8.99
C VAL A 206 4.79 14.96 9.06
N ILE A 207 5.76 14.65 9.90
CA ILE A 207 6.17 13.29 10.22
C ILE A 207 5.56 12.94 11.56
N ILE A 208 4.78 11.86 11.59
CA ILE A 208 4.27 11.29 12.84
C ILE A 208 5.30 10.27 13.31
N TYR A 209 5.90 10.51 14.49
CA TYR A 209 6.49 9.44 15.28
C TYR A 209 5.46 8.90 16.26
N ARG A 210 5.63 7.63 16.63
CA ARG A 210 4.61 6.89 17.33
C ARG A 210 5.24 5.84 18.24
N LEU A 211 4.84 5.86 19.51
CA LEU A 211 5.41 5.02 20.56
C LEU A 211 4.65 3.70 20.68
N ILE A 212 5.35 2.59 20.44
CA ILE A 212 4.86 1.22 20.67
C ILE A 212 5.27 0.78 22.08
N ASP A 213 6.56 0.88 22.39
CA ASP A 213 7.10 0.54 23.70
C ASP A 213 8.26 1.46 24.12
N ASP A 214 8.31 1.76 25.42
CA ASP A 214 9.27 2.65 26.08
C ASP A 214 10.23 1.89 27.02
N SER A 215 10.28 0.56 26.90
CA SER A 215 11.22 -0.31 27.61
C SER A 215 12.68 0.04 27.27
N ARG A 216 13.26 0.92 28.09
CA ARG A 216 14.67 1.33 28.00
C ARG A 216 15.58 0.09 28.05
N PRO A 217 16.63 0.01 27.21
CA PRO A 217 17.22 1.11 26.44
C PRO A 217 16.61 1.35 25.04
N THR A 218 15.71 0.50 24.54
CA THR A 218 15.22 0.57 23.16
C THR A 218 13.82 1.17 23.08
N ILE A 219 13.71 2.44 22.69
CA ILE A 219 12.41 3.04 22.36
C ILE A 219 11.93 2.43 21.03
N ILE A 220 10.91 1.57 21.09
CA ILE A 220 10.32 0.92 19.92
C ILE A 220 9.15 1.78 19.44
N GLY A 221 9.20 2.17 18.17
CA GLY A 221 8.17 2.99 17.56
C GLY A 221 8.18 2.91 16.05
N HIS A 222 7.40 3.79 15.42
CA HIS A 222 7.21 3.84 13.97
C HIS A 222 7.18 5.29 13.47
N TYR A 223 7.61 5.51 12.23
CA TYR A 223 7.48 6.79 11.53
C TYR A 223 6.58 6.64 10.29
N PHE A 224 5.65 7.56 10.11
CA PHE A 224 4.82 7.66 8.89
C PHE A 224 4.51 9.13 8.59
N VAL A 225 4.15 9.43 7.34
CA VAL A 225 3.85 10.81 6.93
C VAL A 225 2.39 11.12 7.17
N CYS A 226 2.11 12.36 7.57
CA CYS A 226 0.78 12.95 7.53
C CYS A 226 0.83 14.25 6.72
N MET A 227 -0.14 14.47 5.85
CA MET A 227 -0.37 15.77 5.19
C MET A 227 -1.80 16.22 5.46
N LYS A 228 -2.02 17.53 5.62
CA LYS A 228 -3.37 18.08 5.71
C LYS A 228 -3.84 18.59 4.34
N LYS A 229 -4.95 18.04 3.85
CA LYS A 229 -5.54 18.38 2.56
C LYS A 229 -7.07 18.30 2.62
N TYR A 230 -7.73 19.18 1.89
CA TYR A 230 -9.18 19.40 1.91
C TYR A 230 -9.74 19.43 3.35
N GLY A 231 -9.04 20.13 4.25
CA GLY A 231 -9.39 20.26 5.67
C GLY A 231 -9.30 18.96 6.50
N ASN A 232 -8.68 17.89 6.00
CA ASN A 232 -8.57 16.59 6.65
C ASN A 232 -7.11 16.13 6.77
N LEU A 233 -6.83 15.20 7.70
CA LEU A 233 -5.51 14.58 7.82
C LEU A 233 -5.45 13.29 7.00
N HIS A 234 -4.44 13.21 6.15
CA HIS A 234 -4.16 12.08 5.27
C HIS A 234 -2.88 11.41 5.75
N PHE A 235 -2.94 10.12 6.09
CA PHE A 235 -1.82 9.37 6.66
C PHE A 235 -1.29 8.34 5.67
N PHE A 236 0.04 8.30 5.53
CA PHE A 236 0.76 7.48 4.56
C PHE A 236 1.79 6.62 5.29
N ASP A 237 1.44 5.36 5.56
CA ASP A 237 2.37 4.35 6.08
C ASP A 237 2.99 3.59 4.91
N GLY A 238 4.12 4.09 4.40
CA GLY A 238 4.85 3.41 3.32
C GLY A 238 5.52 2.10 3.73
N GLN A 239 5.60 1.77 5.03
CA GLN A 239 6.12 0.47 5.47
C GLN A 239 5.06 -0.63 5.26
N THR A 240 3.80 -0.36 5.56
CA THR A 240 2.70 -1.30 5.27
C THR A 240 2.06 -1.09 3.89
N ALA A 241 2.38 0.03 3.22
CA ALA A 241 1.73 0.58 2.03
C ALA A 241 0.27 1.01 2.24
N GLU A 242 -0.07 1.46 3.46
CA GLU A 242 -1.42 1.89 3.81
C GLU A 242 -1.61 3.41 3.66
N TYR A 243 -2.75 3.77 3.05
CA TYR A 243 -3.27 5.13 3.02
C TYR A 243 -4.65 5.18 3.70
N VAL A 244 -4.80 6.06 4.69
CA VAL A 244 -6.07 6.34 5.40
C VAL A 244 -6.30 7.83 5.60
N ILE A 245 -7.57 8.22 5.62
CA ILE A 245 -8.03 9.59 5.91
C ILE A 245 -8.64 9.60 7.32
N PHE A 246 -8.32 10.61 8.13
CA PHE A 246 -8.86 10.77 9.47
C PHE A 246 -10.40 10.81 9.46
N SER A 247 -11.01 9.74 9.98
CA SER A 247 -12.44 9.49 9.89
C SER A 247 -12.88 8.55 11.01
N LYS A 248 -14.17 8.59 11.39
CA LYS A 248 -14.77 7.61 12.31
C LYS A 248 -15.11 6.32 11.56
N THR A 249 -14.09 5.60 11.10
CA THR A 249 -14.21 4.35 10.33
C THR A 249 -13.38 3.23 10.94
N ASP A 250 -13.77 1.98 10.70
CA ASP A 250 -13.01 0.81 11.15
C ASP A 250 -11.64 0.72 10.47
N LYS A 251 -11.53 1.16 9.21
CA LYS A 251 -10.23 1.23 8.49
C LYS A 251 -9.25 2.17 9.23
N PHE A 252 -9.69 3.38 9.56
CA PHE A 252 -8.85 4.30 10.35
C PHE A 252 -8.59 3.74 11.76
N THR A 253 -9.59 3.14 12.39
CA THR A 253 -9.47 2.54 13.73
C THR A 253 -8.44 1.40 13.76
N ASN A 254 -8.39 0.54 12.74
CA ASN A 254 -7.42 -0.56 12.63
C ASN A 254 -6.01 -0.07 12.22
N PHE A 255 -5.92 1.05 11.51
CA PHE A 255 -4.66 1.77 11.34
C PHE A 255 -4.11 2.25 12.70
N ILE A 256 -4.95 2.81 13.59
CA ILE A 256 -4.50 3.38 14.87
C ILE A 256 -4.61 2.50 16.14
N ARG A 257 -5.26 1.32 16.13
CA ARG A 257 -5.46 0.50 17.36
C ARG A 257 -4.53 -0.69 17.55
N ARG A 258 -3.41 -0.77 16.83
CA ARG A 258 -2.38 -1.84 16.94
C ARG A 258 -1.48 -1.72 18.20
N GLY A 259 -2.05 -1.38 19.36
CA GLY A 259 -1.32 -1.15 20.63
C GLY A 259 -0.29 -0.01 20.60
N TYR A 260 -0.73 1.26 20.55
CA TYR A 260 0.14 2.42 20.75
C TYR A 260 -0.06 3.01 22.16
N LYS A 261 0.98 3.67 22.69
CA LYS A 261 0.88 4.49 23.90
C LYS A 261 0.59 5.95 23.53
N GLU A 262 1.43 6.53 22.66
CA GLU A 262 1.43 7.97 22.36
C GLU A 262 1.77 8.27 20.90
N PHE A 263 1.41 9.49 20.44
CA PHE A 263 1.79 10.03 19.14
C PHE A 263 2.55 11.35 19.31
N TYR A 264 3.52 11.56 18.43
CA TYR A 264 4.36 12.74 18.35
C TYR A 264 4.40 13.23 16.90
N TYR A 265 4.49 14.54 16.67
CA TYR A 265 4.59 15.08 15.30
C TYR A 265 5.73 16.09 15.14
N LEU A 266 6.32 16.10 13.94
CA LEU A 266 7.37 17.01 13.51
C LEU A 266 6.93 17.65 12.18
N ASN A 267 6.83 18.98 12.14
CA ASN A 267 6.58 19.69 10.88
C ASN A 267 7.83 19.60 9.99
N VAL A 268 7.66 19.19 8.73
CA VAL A 268 8.75 19.16 7.75
C VAL A 268 8.97 20.59 7.25
N ARG A 269 10.24 21.01 7.15
CA ARG A 269 10.64 22.29 6.52
C ARG A 269 11.22 22.06 5.14
#